data_AF-A0A644X3H9-F1
#
_entry.id   AF-A0A644X3H9-F1
#
_cell.length_a   1.000
_cell.length_b   1.000
_cell.length_c   1.000
_cell.angle_alpha   90.00
_cell.angle_beta   90.00
_cell.angle_gamma   90.00
#
_symmetry.space_group_name_H-M   'P 1'
#
loop_
_entity.id
_entity.type
_entity.pdbx_description
1 polymer ?
#
loop_
_entity_poly.entity_id
_entity_poly.type
_entity_poly.pdbx_seq_one_letter_code
_entity_poly.pdbx_strand_id
1 'polypeptide(L)'
;MIRISENQYNGIIVDHASLPEDITEFKSEITQLLASIDDKNLMWIKIPIKKAALIPVLTTYGFEFHHCDERNLMLVKKINPEAFVPATKNYIVGVGAIVFHEQKLLVIKDRFSNGYKLPGGHIEKNELIKEALTREVFEETGIDIRFESIMNIGHFHNGQFGESNLYLVCTAQALSYEIKYMITQRFSTQSG
;
A
#
# COMPACT_ATOMS: atom_id res chain seq x y z
N MET A 1 8.89 29.93 -8.17
CA MET A 1 9.10 29.87 -6.71
C MET A 1 8.32 28.71 -6.11
N ILE A 2 9.06 27.70 -5.66
CA ILE A 2 8.57 26.54 -4.92
C ILE A 2 7.78 27.01 -3.69
N ARG A 3 6.53 26.56 -3.60
CA ARG A 3 5.65 26.80 -2.47
C ARG A 3 5.73 25.65 -1.48
N ILE A 4 5.62 25.98 -0.21
CA ILE A 4 5.72 25.03 0.90
C ILE A 4 4.59 25.22 1.90
N SER A 5 4.31 24.16 2.65
CA SER A 5 3.45 24.17 3.83
C SER A 5 4.11 23.40 4.96
N GLU A 6 3.89 23.83 6.20
CA GLU A 6 4.35 23.11 7.39
C GLU A 6 3.34 22.05 7.82
N ASN A 7 3.83 20.94 8.35
CA ASN A 7 3.03 19.92 9.02
C ASN A 7 3.17 20.00 10.55
N GLN A 8 2.33 19.26 11.27
CA GLN A 8 2.30 19.26 12.74
C GLN A 8 3.57 18.71 13.44
N TYR A 9 4.54 18.19 12.68
CA TYR A 9 5.78 17.58 13.17
C TYR A 9 7.03 18.39 12.82
N ASN A 10 6.86 19.71 12.60
CA ASN A 10 7.93 20.63 12.18
C ASN A 10 8.61 20.18 10.87
N GLY A 11 7.82 19.57 9.96
CA GLY A 11 8.27 19.17 8.63
C GLY A 11 7.67 20.07 7.55
N ILE A 12 8.38 20.19 6.44
CA ILE A 12 7.98 20.94 5.25
C ILE A 12 7.45 19.99 4.19
N ILE A 13 6.33 20.35 3.56
CA ILE A 13 5.77 19.67 2.39
C ILE A 13 5.83 20.64 1.22
N VAL A 14 6.51 20.25 0.14
CA VAL A 14 6.56 21.00 -1.11
C VAL A 14 5.28 20.77 -1.91
N ASP A 15 4.67 21.86 -2.35
CA ASP A 15 3.59 21.80 -3.32
C ASP A 15 4.15 21.42 -4.70
N HIS A 16 3.92 20.16 -5.09
CA HIS A 16 4.33 19.62 -6.39
C HIS A 16 3.84 20.43 -7.61
N ALA A 17 2.73 21.17 -7.51
CA ALA A 17 2.24 22.03 -8.58
C ALA A 17 3.14 23.25 -8.82
N SER A 18 3.88 23.68 -7.79
CA SER A 18 4.80 24.82 -7.86
C SER A 18 6.21 24.47 -8.34
N LEU A 19 6.50 23.18 -8.58
CA LEU A 19 7.82 22.74 -9.05
C LEU A 19 8.11 23.32 -10.44
N PRO A 20 9.26 23.98 -10.66
CA PRO A 20 9.71 24.38 -11.99
C PRO A 20 9.81 23.20 -12.96
N GLU A 21 9.64 23.48 -14.26
CA GLU A 21 9.92 22.50 -15.33
C GLU A 21 11.39 22.54 -15.75
N ASP A 22 12.01 23.72 -15.71
CA ASP A 22 13.43 23.88 -16.00
C ASP A 22 14.30 23.38 -14.83
N ILE A 23 15.30 22.57 -15.16
CA ILE A 23 16.20 21.95 -14.17
C ILE A 23 17.10 23.00 -13.51
N THR A 24 17.50 24.04 -14.23
CA THR A 24 18.39 25.09 -13.71
C THR A 24 17.64 25.97 -12.72
N GLU A 25 16.42 26.39 -13.08
CA GLU A 25 15.50 27.08 -12.18
C GLU A 25 15.23 26.24 -10.94
N PHE A 26 14.88 24.96 -11.10
CA PHE A 26 14.66 24.05 -9.98
C PHE A 26 15.87 23.95 -9.04
N LYS A 27 17.08 23.81 -9.58
CA LYS A 27 18.33 23.77 -8.79
C LYS A 27 18.54 25.06 -7.99
N SER A 28 18.27 26.20 -8.59
CA SER A 28 18.40 27.50 -7.93
C SER A 28 17.42 27.60 -6.76
N GLU A 29 16.14 27.31 -7.01
CA GLU A 29 15.08 27.43 -6.00
C GLU A 29 15.23 26.41 -4.87
N ILE A 30 15.58 25.14 -5.16
CA ILE A 30 15.76 24.14 -4.10
C ILE A 30 16.97 24.45 -3.21
N THR A 31 18.05 25.01 -3.78
CA THR A 31 19.22 25.45 -3.01
C THR A 31 18.83 26.55 -2.03
N GLN A 32 18.11 27.56 -2.50
CA GLN A 32 17.64 28.66 -1.66
C GLN A 32 16.69 28.18 -0.57
N LEU A 33 15.75 27.31 -0.92
CA LEU A 33 14.79 26.75 0.02
C LEU A 33 15.46 25.91 1.11
N LEU A 34 16.43 25.06 0.76
CA LEU A 34 17.16 24.27 1.75
C LEU A 34 17.97 25.13 2.73
N ALA A 35 18.47 26.29 2.28
CA ALA A 35 19.18 27.23 3.14
C ALA A 35 18.27 28.00 4.10
N SER A 36 16.95 28.01 3.87
CA SER A 36 15.98 28.79 4.66
C SER A 36 15.14 27.96 5.63
N ILE A 37 15.44 26.67 5.81
CA ILE A 37 14.64 25.73 6.61
C ILE A 37 15.47 24.96 7.64
N ASP A 38 16.59 25.54 8.10
CA ASP A 38 17.52 24.91 9.04
C ASP A 38 16.90 24.60 10.42
N ASP A 39 15.79 25.26 10.76
CA ASP A 39 14.96 24.99 11.94
C ASP A 39 14.01 23.79 11.79
N LYS A 40 13.91 23.18 10.61
CA LYS A 40 12.94 22.12 10.30
C LYS A 40 13.50 20.71 10.50
N ASN A 41 12.60 19.75 10.68
CA ASN A 41 12.95 18.35 10.85
C ASN A 41 13.13 17.62 9.52
N LEU A 42 12.09 17.66 8.67
CA LEU A 42 12.01 16.90 7.43
C LEU A 42 11.51 17.77 6.29
N MET A 43 11.90 17.44 5.06
CA MET A 43 11.36 18.03 3.85
C MET A 43 10.83 16.94 2.92
N TRP A 44 9.57 17.07 2.52
CA TRP A 44 8.84 16.11 1.70
C TRP A 44 8.57 16.69 0.32
N ILE A 45 8.89 15.95 -0.73
CA ILE A 45 8.64 16.36 -2.12
C ILE A 45 8.00 15.22 -2.89
N LYS A 46 6.79 15.46 -3.38
CA LYS A 46 6.10 14.55 -4.30
C LYS A 46 6.44 14.94 -5.75
N ILE A 47 7.03 14.03 -6.50
CA ILE A 47 7.37 14.23 -7.91
C ILE A 47 6.40 13.44 -8.79
N PRO A 48 5.54 14.12 -9.58
CA PRO A 48 4.75 13.46 -10.61
C PRO A 48 5.65 12.83 -11.68
N ILE A 49 5.22 11.73 -12.28
CA ILE A 49 5.98 10.99 -13.31
C ILE A 49 6.42 11.89 -14.48
N LYS A 50 5.62 12.90 -14.82
CA LYS A 50 5.94 13.90 -15.86
C LYS A 50 7.15 14.78 -15.51
N LYS A 51 7.50 14.90 -14.23
CA LYS A 51 8.63 15.67 -13.70
C LYS A 51 9.75 14.76 -13.18
N ALA A 52 9.80 13.50 -13.62
CA ALA A 52 10.81 12.52 -13.18
C ALA A 52 12.27 12.98 -13.40
N ALA A 53 12.50 13.88 -14.35
CA ALA A 53 13.81 14.49 -14.59
C ALA A 53 14.37 15.28 -13.39
N LEU A 54 13.53 15.65 -12.42
CA LEU A 54 13.96 16.32 -11.19
C LEU A 54 14.52 15.36 -10.14
N ILE A 55 14.26 14.06 -10.27
CA ILE A 55 14.67 13.04 -9.28
C ILE A 55 16.20 12.97 -9.12
N PRO A 56 17.01 12.88 -10.20
CA PRO A 56 18.48 12.85 -10.05
C PRO A 56 19.03 14.11 -9.37
N VAL A 57 18.38 15.26 -9.56
CA VAL A 57 18.77 16.50 -8.86
C VAL A 57 18.52 16.32 -7.37
N LEU A 58 17.31 15.93 -6.98
CA LEU A 58 16.97 15.75 -5.56
C LEU A 58 17.89 14.74 -4.85
N THR A 59 18.26 13.64 -5.48
CA THR A 59 19.19 12.67 -4.89
C THR A 59 20.58 13.28 -4.62
N THR A 60 21.04 14.24 -5.44
CA THR A 60 22.29 14.97 -5.14
C THR A 60 22.19 15.92 -3.95
N TYR A 61 20.98 16.35 -3.59
CA TYR A 61 20.72 17.13 -2.36
C TYR A 61 20.45 16.22 -1.14
N GLY A 62 20.63 14.91 -1.26
CA GLY A 62 20.43 13.96 -0.16
C GLY A 62 18.97 13.69 0.17
N PHE A 63 18.08 13.79 -0.83
CA PHE A 63 16.75 13.22 -0.73
C PHE A 63 16.80 11.72 -0.97
N GLU A 64 16.04 10.97 -0.19
CA GLU A 64 15.86 9.53 -0.29
C GLU A 64 14.45 9.20 -0.77
N PHE A 65 14.29 8.05 -1.43
CA PHE A 65 12.97 7.57 -1.84
C PHE A 65 12.22 7.07 -0.62
N HIS A 66 10.98 7.51 -0.47
CA HIS A 66 10.12 7.05 0.61
C HIS A 66 9.07 6.09 0.07
N HIS A 67 8.12 6.54 -0.73
CA HIS A 67 7.07 5.68 -1.28
C HIS A 67 6.61 6.17 -2.65
N CYS A 68 5.90 5.34 -3.41
CA CYS A 68 5.33 5.73 -4.68
C CYS A 68 3.87 5.27 -4.83
N ASP A 69 3.18 5.90 -5.78
CA ASP A 69 2.01 5.34 -6.43
C ASP A 69 2.28 5.25 -7.94
N GLU A 70 1.29 4.85 -8.74
CA GLU A 70 1.42 4.68 -10.19
C GLU A 70 1.92 5.93 -10.93
N ARG A 71 1.74 7.12 -10.36
CA ARG A 71 1.99 8.41 -11.03
C ARG A 71 2.93 9.32 -10.25
N ASN A 72 3.31 8.99 -9.03
CA ASN A 72 4.07 9.88 -8.17
C ASN A 72 5.14 9.11 -7.37
N LEU A 73 6.30 9.73 -7.21
CA LEU A 73 7.33 9.32 -6.25
C LEU A 73 7.40 10.34 -5.13
N MET A 74 7.27 9.90 -3.88
CA MET A 74 7.54 10.71 -2.70
C MET A 74 8.99 10.55 -2.30
N LEU A 75 9.71 11.68 -2.19
CA LEU A 75 11.04 11.75 -1.63
C LEU A 75 11.02 12.51 -0.31
N VAL A 76 11.95 12.17 0.57
CA VAL A 76 12.14 12.85 1.85
C VAL A 76 13.61 13.19 2.07
N LYS A 77 13.87 14.34 2.68
CA LYS A 77 15.20 14.69 3.20
C LYS A 77 15.09 14.99 4.69
N LYS A 78 15.99 14.42 5.48
CA LYS A 78 16.23 14.88 6.86
C LYS A 78 16.98 16.20 6.82
N ILE A 79 16.38 17.22 7.42
CA ILE A 79 17.03 18.52 7.64
C ILE A 79 17.74 18.49 8.99
N ASN A 80 17.02 18.06 10.03
CA ASN A 80 17.60 17.61 11.29
C ASN A 80 18.01 16.13 11.18
N PRO A 81 19.30 15.77 11.33
CA PRO A 81 19.77 14.38 11.25
C PRO A 81 19.08 13.43 12.24
N GLU A 82 18.69 13.94 13.41
CA GLU A 82 18.01 13.19 14.47
C GLU A 82 16.50 13.02 14.22
N ALA A 83 15.97 13.62 13.15
CA ALA A 83 14.55 13.48 12.81
C ALA A 83 14.17 12.04 12.48
N PHE A 84 13.01 11.62 13.00
CA PHE A 84 12.40 10.34 12.68
C PHE A 84 11.62 10.43 11.36
N VAL A 85 11.98 9.58 10.40
CA VAL A 85 11.20 9.37 9.18
C VAL A 85 10.27 8.18 9.41
N PRO A 86 8.94 8.35 9.33
CA PRO A 86 8.01 7.23 9.46
C PRO A 86 8.31 6.11 8.46
N ALA A 87 8.16 4.86 8.89
CA ALA A 87 8.31 3.74 7.97
C ALA A 87 7.21 3.78 6.88
N THR A 88 7.54 3.26 5.71
CA THR A 88 6.60 3.04 4.61
C THR A 88 5.64 1.90 4.95
N LYS A 89 4.59 1.73 4.13
CA LYS A 89 3.81 0.49 4.18
C LYS A 89 4.76 -0.67 3.91
N ASN A 90 4.98 -1.49 4.93
CA ASN A 90 5.92 -2.61 4.91
C ASN A 90 5.21 -3.97 5.03
N TYR A 91 3.90 -3.98 4.76
CA TYR A 91 3.12 -5.21 4.75
C TYR A 91 2.00 -5.18 3.71
N ILE A 92 1.76 -6.35 3.13
CA ILE A 92 0.58 -6.65 2.34
C ILE A 92 -0.49 -7.21 3.28
N VAL A 93 -1.73 -6.74 3.13
CA VAL A 93 -2.85 -7.24 3.94
C VAL A 93 -3.71 -8.19 3.13
N GLY A 94 -3.93 -9.39 3.65
CA GLY A 94 -4.85 -10.38 3.10
C GLY A 94 -5.98 -10.72 4.07
N VAL A 95 -7.06 -11.26 3.54
CA VAL A 95 -8.23 -11.72 4.30
C VAL A 95 -8.57 -13.16 3.95
N GLY A 96 -9.11 -13.90 4.90
CA GLY A 96 -9.64 -15.25 4.70
C GLY A 96 -10.96 -15.45 5.44
N ALA A 97 -11.94 -16.07 4.79
CA ALA A 97 -13.27 -16.25 5.35
C ALA A 97 -13.46 -17.65 5.93
N ILE A 98 -13.92 -17.70 7.17
CA ILE A 98 -14.50 -18.88 7.80
C ILE A 98 -16.02 -18.78 7.65
N VAL A 99 -16.57 -19.67 6.83
CA VAL A 99 -18.01 -19.74 6.55
C VAL A 99 -18.48 -21.16 6.81
N PHE A 100 -19.32 -21.33 7.83
CA PHE A 100 -19.89 -22.63 8.20
C PHE A 100 -21.33 -22.79 7.71
N HIS A 101 -21.66 -23.99 7.24
CA HIS A 101 -23.03 -24.40 6.97
C HIS A 101 -23.18 -25.90 7.28
N GLU A 102 -24.14 -26.27 8.14
CA GLU A 102 -24.40 -27.66 8.53
C GLU A 102 -23.14 -28.47 8.89
N GLN A 103 -22.28 -27.91 9.76
CA GLN A 103 -21.00 -28.51 10.18
C GLN A 103 -19.94 -28.67 9.05
N LYS A 104 -20.16 -28.05 7.88
CA LYS A 104 -19.20 -28.00 6.77
C LYS A 104 -18.60 -26.62 6.68
N LEU A 105 -17.32 -26.56 6.32
CA LEU A 105 -16.56 -25.32 6.09
C LEU A 105 -16.45 -25.06 4.59
N LEU A 106 -16.72 -23.84 4.15
CA LEU A 106 -16.43 -23.40 2.79
C LEU A 106 -14.91 -23.31 2.58
N VAL A 107 -14.41 -23.99 1.56
CA VAL A 107 -12.99 -24.02 1.21
C VAL A 107 -12.80 -23.92 -0.29
N ILE A 108 -11.66 -23.41 -0.70
CA ILE A 108 -11.19 -23.40 -2.09
C ILE A 108 -9.99 -24.33 -2.25
N LYS A 109 -9.70 -24.71 -3.49
CA LYS A 109 -8.50 -25.49 -3.83
C LYS A 109 -7.92 -24.97 -5.14
N ASP A 110 -6.67 -24.53 -5.09
CA ASP A 110 -5.94 -24.15 -6.30
C ASP A 110 -5.70 -25.37 -7.20
N ARG A 111 -5.75 -25.17 -8.52
CA ARG A 111 -5.48 -26.22 -9.51
C ARG A 111 -4.09 -26.86 -9.36
N PHE A 112 -3.13 -26.10 -8.83
CA PHE A 112 -1.73 -26.51 -8.72
C PHE A 112 -1.31 -26.89 -7.29
N SER A 113 -2.22 -26.86 -6.31
CA SER A 113 -1.92 -27.20 -4.93
C SER A 113 -2.76 -28.38 -4.43
N ASN A 114 -2.18 -29.20 -3.56
CA ASN A 114 -2.86 -30.35 -2.98
C ASN A 114 -3.69 -30.03 -1.73
N GLY A 115 -3.68 -28.78 -1.25
CA GLY A 115 -4.35 -28.36 -0.02
C GLY A 115 -5.63 -27.56 -0.24
N TYR A 116 -6.51 -27.60 0.76
CA TYR A 116 -7.65 -26.70 0.87
C TYR A 116 -7.23 -25.41 1.59
N LYS A 117 -7.80 -24.28 1.17
CA LYS A 117 -7.58 -22.96 1.76
C LYS A 117 -8.92 -22.31 2.08
N LEU A 118 -8.91 -21.33 2.98
CA LEU A 118 -10.05 -20.45 3.14
C LEU A 118 -10.20 -19.58 1.89
N PRO A 119 -11.42 -19.34 1.40
CA PRO A 119 -11.64 -18.33 0.35
C PRO A 119 -11.23 -16.95 0.86
N GLY A 120 -10.61 -16.16 0.01
CA GLY A 120 -10.06 -14.86 0.38
C GLY A 120 -8.88 -14.43 -0.47
N GLY A 121 -8.41 -13.21 -0.26
CA GLY A 121 -7.37 -12.61 -1.08
C GLY A 121 -6.83 -11.32 -0.49
N HIS A 122 -6.26 -10.47 -1.35
CA HIS A 122 -5.65 -9.22 -0.93
C HIS A 122 -6.71 -8.13 -0.73
N ILE A 123 -6.50 -7.29 0.28
CA ILE A 123 -7.28 -6.06 0.42
C ILE A 123 -6.73 -5.03 -0.57
N GLU A 124 -7.58 -4.49 -1.43
CA GLU A 124 -7.21 -3.48 -2.40
C GLU A 124 -7.04 -2.09 -1.75
N LYS A 125 -6.41 -1.16 -2.48
CA LYS A 125 -6.18 0.20 -1.97
C LYS A 125 -7.51 0.90 -1.70
N ASN A 126 -7.67 1.40 -0.47
CA ASN A 126 -8.90 2.06 0.02
C ASN A 126 -10.13 1.15 0.14
N GLU A 127 -9.94 -0.17 0.19
CA GLU A 127 -11.02 -1.14 0.41
C GLU A 127 -11.17 -1.47 1.90
N LEU A 128 -12.41 -1.59 2.39
CA LEU A 128 -12.67 -2.04 3.76
C LEU A 128 -12.48 -3.56 3.87
N ILE A 129 -12.02 -4.05 5.03
CA ILE A 129 -11.83 -5.49 5.29
C ILE A 129 -13.08 -6.31 4.93
N LYS A 130 -14.27 -5.82 5.33
CA LYS A 130 -15.55 -6.49 5.04
C LYS A 130 -15.88 -6.53 3.55
N GLU A 131 -15.49 -5.51 2.79
CA GLU A 131 -15.74 -5.40 1.35
C GLU A 131 -14.83 -6.37 0.61
N ALA A 132 -13.54 -6.37 0.96
CA ALA A 132 -12.56 -7.32 0.44
C ALA A 132 -12.99 -8.77 0.70
N LEU A 133 -13.38 -9.09 1.94
CA LEU A 133 -13.82 -10.44 2.29
C LEU A 133 -15.03 -10.88 1.47
N THR A 134 -16.07 -10.03 1.37
CA THR A 134 -17.28 -10.34 0.60
C THR A 134 -16.97 -10.49 -0.90
N ARG A 135 -16.14 -9.60 -1.45
CA ARG A 135 -15.72 -9.64 -2.86
C ARG A 135 -14.96 -10.91 -3.18
N GLU A 136 -13.91 -11.22 -2.42
CA GLU A 136 -13.04 -12.38 -2.67
C GLU A 136 -13.82 -13.70 -2.56
N VAL A 137 -14.65 -13.87 -1.53
CA VAL A 137 -15.47 -15.08 -1.38
C VAL A 137 -16.42 -15.25 -2.57
N PHE A 138 -17.05 -14.16 -3.01
CA PHE A 138 -17.93 -14.19 -4.17
C PHE A 138 -17.17 -14.49 -5.48
N GLU A 139 -16.02 -13.85 -5.71
CA GLU A 139 -15.16 -14.07 -6.89
C GLU A 139 -14.67 -15.51 -7.00
N GLU A 140 -14.38 -16.19 -5.89
CA GLU A 140 -13.82 -17.54 -5.89
C GLU A 140 -14.87 -18.65 -5.82
N THR A 141 -16.04 -18.39 -5.22
CA THR A 141 -17.03 -19.44 -4.91
C THR A 141 -18.44 -19.14 -5.41
N GLY A 142 -18.72 -17.89 -5.80
CA GLY A 142 -20.07 -17.42 -6.12
C GLY A 142 -21.01 -17.29 -4.93
N ILE A 143 -20.50 -17.47 -3.69
CA ILE A 143 -21.30 -17.40 -2.47
C ILE A 143 -21.36 -15.97 -1.95
N ASP A 144 -22.56 -15.49 -1.68
CA ASP A 144 -22.81 -14.23 -0.99
C ASP A 144 -22.64 -14.44 0.50
N ILE A 145 -21.91 -13.52 1.14
CA ILE A 145 -21.66 -13.58 2.57
C ILE A 145 -21.94 -12.25 3.27
N ARG A 146 -22.29 -12.33 4.55
CA ARG A 146 -22.31 -11.21 5.47
C ARG A 146 -21.15 -11.34 6.44
N PHE A 147 -20.24 -10.36 6.41
CA PHE A 147 -19.17 -10.23 7.40
C PHE A 147 -19.74 -10.20 8.82
N GLU A 148 -19.10 -10.91 9.75
CA GLU A 148 -19.47 -10.91 11.17
C GLU A 148 -18.36 -10.32 12.04
N SER A 149 -17.17 -10.93 12.04
CA SER A 149 -16.09 -10.54 12.96
C SER A 149 -14.69 -10.89 12.43
N ILE A 150 -13.66 -10.25 12.99
CA ILE A 150 -12.27 -10.68 12.84
C ILE A 150 -11.97 -11.66 13.98
N MET A 151 -11.59 -12.88 13.63
CA MET A 151 -11.31 -13.95 14.58
C MET A 151 -9.82 -14.06 14.92
N ASN A 152 -8.95 -13.84 13.94
CA ASN A 152 -7.50 -13.96 14.13
C ASN A 152 -6.72 -12.99 13.23
N ILE A 153 -5.51 -12.66 13.66
CA ILE A 153 -4.53 -11.88 12.91
C ILE A 153 -3.22 -12.66 12.90
N GLY A 154 -2.80 -13.10 11.72
CA GLY A 154 -1.50 -13.69 11.48
C GLY A 154 -0.52 -12.65 10.94
N HIS A 155 0.73 -12.69 11.39
CA HIS A 155 1.81 -11.87 10.86
C HIS A 155 2.99 -12.77 10.47
N PHE A 156 3.34 -12.75 9.19
CA PHE A 156 4.35 -13.63 8.61
C PHE A 156 5.41 -12.81 7.90
N HIS A 157 6.67 -13.24 8.01
CA HIS A 157 7.80 -12.64 7.30
C HIS A 157 8.05 -13.39 5.97
N ASN A 158 8.80 -12.80 5.04
CA ASN A 158 9.16 -13.33 3.71
C ASN A 158 8.03 -13.35 2.67
N GLY A 159 7.25 -12.28 2.59
CA GLY A 159 6.44 -11.98 1.41
C GLY A 159 7.29 -11.59 0.19
N GLN A 160 6.63 -11.28 -0.93
CA GLN A 160 7.33 -10.81 -2.12
C GLN A 160 8.16 -9.56 -1.80
N PHE A 161 9.37 -9.49 -2.36
CA PHE A 161 10.31 -8.37 -2.18
C PHE A 161 10.75 -8.11 -0.73
N GLY A 162 10.60 -9.09 0.17
CA GLY A 162 11.00 -8.98 1.58
C GLY A 162 9.96 -8.31 2.47
N GLU A 163 8.77 -8.01 1.94
CA GLU A 163 7.66 -7.43 2.68
C GLU A 163 7.04 -8.43 3.67
N SER A 164 6.47 -7.94 4.77
CA SER A 164 5.69 -8.78 5.68
C SER A 164 4.27 -9.00 5.16
N ASN A 165 3.60 -10.08 5.60
CA ASN A 165 2.19 -10.33 5.33
C ASN A 165 1.38 -10.24 6.61
N LEU A 166 0.33 -9.43 6.61
CA LEU A 166 -0.69 -9.40 7.64
C LEU A 166 -1.93 -10.13 7.11
N TYR A 167 -2.33 -11.23 7.74
CA TYR A 167 -3.47 -12.04 7.30
C TYR A 167 -4.59 -12.01 8.33
N LEU A 168 -5.76 -11.54 7.93
CA LEU A 168 -6.93 -11.43 8.79
C LEU A 168 -7.87 -12.61 8.52
N VAL A 169 -8.08 -13.44 9.53
CA VAL A 169 -9.08 -14.52 9.46
C VAL A 169 -10.38 -13.98 10.03
N CYS A 170 -11.42 -13.99 9.22
CA CYS A 170 -12.72 -13.40 9.54
C CYS A 170 -13.81 -14.47 9.53
N THR A 171 -14.81 -14.35 10.40
CA THR A 171 -16.04 -15.13 10.31
C THR A 171 -17.05 -14.40 9.45
N ALA A 172 -17.81 -15.17 8.68
CA ALA A 172 -18.91 -14.63 7.90
C ALA A 172 -20.06 -15.65 7.78
N GLN A 173 -21.27 -15.13 7.66
CA GLN A 173 -22.47 -15.92 7.43
C GLN A 173 -22.75 -16.04 5.93
N ALA A 174 -22.94 -17.27 5.44
CA ALA A 174 -23.46 -17.51 4.09
C ALA A 174 -24.90 -17.00 3.94
N LEU A 175 -25.15 -16.24 2.89
CA LEU A 175 -26.47 -15.76 2.46
C LEU A 175 -27.00 -16.55 1.26
N SER A 176 -26.12 -17.24 0.54
CA SER A 176 -26.43 -18.19 -0.52
C SER A 176 -25.61 -19.47 -0.35
N TYR A 177 -26.02 -20.55 -1.02
CA TYR A 177 -25.44 -21.90 -0.82
C TYR A 177 -25.10 -22.62 -2.12
N GLU A 178 -25.43 -22.05 -3.27
CA GLU A 178 -25.11 -22.61 -4.59
C GLU A 178 -23.70 -22.16 -4.99
N ILE A 179 -22.74 -23.08 -4.96
CA ILE A 179 -21.37 -22.80 -5.40
C ILE A 179 -21.35 -22.68 -6.93
N LYS A 180 -20.83 -21.57 -7.42
CA LYS A 180 -20.66 -21.30 -8.86
C LYS A 180 -19.19 -21.20 -9.17
N TYR A 181 -18.73 -22.06 -10.08
CA TYR A 181 -17.35 -22.01 -10.55
C TYR A 181 -17.13 -20.73 -11.36
N MET A 182 -16.50 -19.74 -10.74
CA MET A 182 -16.06 -18.52 -11.40
C MET A 182 -14.59 -18.72 -11.77
N ILE A 183 -14.22 -18.51 -13.04
CA ILE A 183 -12.81 -18.45 -13.42
C ILE A 183 -12.27 -17.13 -12.88
N THR A 184 -11.61 -17.16 -11.74
CA THR A 184 -10.88 -16.01 -11.20
C THR A 184 -9.69 -15.75 -12.14
N GLN A 185 -9.80 -14.79 -13.06
CA GLN A 185 -8.65 -14.28 -13.82
C GLN A 185 -7.85 -13.28 -12.96
N ARG A 186 -7.36 -13.71 -11.80
CA ARG A 186 -6.28 -13.01 -11.11
C ARG A 186 -5.05 -13.88 -11.25
N PHE A 187 -4.18 -13.51 -12.20
CA PHE A 187 -2.89 -14.16 -12.38
C PHE A 187 -2.15 -14.15 -11.05
N SER A 188 -2.03 -15.33 -10.43
CA SER A 188 -1.08 -15.54 -9.37
C SER A 188 0.30 -15.24 -9.95
N THR A 189 0.93 -14.17 -9.49
CA THR A 189 2.38 -14.03 -9.61
C THR A 189 2.98 -15.16 -8.78
N GLN A 190 3.22 -16.29 -9.43
CA GLN A 190 3.93 -17.43 -8.84
C GLN A 190 5.35 -16.97 -8.49
N SER A 191 5.67 -16.98 -7.21
CA SER A 191 7.03 -16.85 -6.68
C SER A 191 7.72 -18.22 -6.79
N GLY A 192 8.75 -18.28 -7.64
CA GLY A 192 9.87 -19.23 -7.49
C GLY A 192 10.95 -18.66 -6.58
#